data_AF-A0A1F5NTW9-F1
#
_entry.id   AF-A0A1F5NTW9-F1
#
_cell.length_a   1.000
_cell.length_b   1.000
_cell.length_c   1.000
_cell.angle_alpha   90.00
_cell.angle_beta   90.00
_cell.angle_gamma   90.00
#
_symmetry.space_group_name_H-M   'P 1'
#
loop_
_entity.id
_entity.type
_entity.pdbx_description
1 polymer ?
#
loop_
_entity_poly.entity_id
_entity_poly.type
_entity_poly.pdbx_seq_one_letter_code
_entity_poly.pdbx_strand_id
1 'polypeptide(L)'
;MGVSDYKLVRLPNAAALPPHENDLLNKLFGDKPEILISELPDDFYKTAKKISDKLYQDLTQKGYFAGNPNKIRIKYSVWGGVLIVLGFFLSILLPLVGLLGLIGVIPTGILLLVFAQFMPALTAKGAEAKRQVLGLKEYITVAEKDRLAFHNAPELNPTRFEKLLPFAMVLGVEKAWARQFEGIYNQNPSWYSDPSMGTFSAIAFSKSLNGFAVASTQAVSPSSAATGGSGFSGGGAGGGFGGGGGGSW
;
A
#
# COMPACT_ATOMS: atom_id res chain seq x y z
N MET A 1 -23.75 5.00 5.23
CA MET A 1 -23.19 4.19 6.34
C MET A 1 -22.10 5.04 6.99
N GLY A 2 -22.27 5.41 8.25
CA GLY A 2 -21.33 6.31 8.93
C GLY A 2 -19.94 5.69 9.01
N VAL A 3 -18.92 6.41 8.55
CA VAL A 3 -17.53 6.01 8.74
C VAL A 3 -17.29 6.06 10.25
N SER A 4 -16.91 4.93 10.86
CA SER A 4 -16.50 4.92 12.27
C SER A 4 -15.31 5.85 12.42
N ASP A 5 -15.44 6.85 13.30
CA ASP A 5 -14.33 7.74 13.62
C ASP A 5 -13.44 7.09 14.67
N TYR A 6 -12.14 7.17 14.46
CA TYR A 6 -11.15 6.51 15.30
C TYR A 6 -10.38 7.54 16.10
N LYS A 7 -10.27 7.31 17.41
CA LYS A 7 -9.49 8.12 18.32
C LYS A 7 -8.11 7.50 18.51
N LEU A 8 -7.08 8.26 18.15
CA LEU A 8 -5.69 7.92 18.38
C LEU A 8 -5.25 8.53 19.70
N VAL A 9 -4.54 7.75 20.53
CA VAL A 9 -4.01 8.18 21.83
C VAL A 9 -2.52 7.91 21.84
N ARG A 10 -1.70 8.91 22.19
CA ARG A 10 -0.25 8.76 22.25
C ARG A 10 0.14 8.04 23.55
N LEU A 11 0.87 6.94 23.41
CA LEU A 11 1.41 6.22 24.56
C LEU A 11 2.69 6.89 25.09
N PRO A 12 2.86 7.03 26.42
CA PRO A 12 3.97 7.76 27.03
C PRO A 12 5.34 7.05 26.95
N ASN A 13 5.37 5.73 26.71
CA ASN A 13 6.59 4.91 26.68
C ASN A 13 6.90 4.37 25.28
N ALA A 14 7.02 5.24 24.29
CA ALA A 14 7.59 4.84 23.02
C ALA A 14 9.11 4.65 23.20
N ALA A 15 9.59 3.41 23.09
CA ALA A 15 11.02 3.10 22.98
C ALA A 15 11.69 3.98 21.91
N ALA A 16 13.02 4.17 21.94
CA ALA A 16 13.74 5.02 20.98
C ALA A 16 13.33 4.74 19.52
N LEU A 17 12.39 5.54 19.00
CA LEU A 17 11.82 5.34 17.67
C LEU A 17 12.82 5.83 16.61
N PRO A 18 12.84 5.20 15.43
CA PRO A 18 13.54 5.73 14.28
C PRO A 18 13.15 7.20 13.98
N PRO A 19 14.07 8.03 13.45
CA PRO A 19 13.79 9.45 13.20
C PRO A 19 12.54 9.72 12.35
N HIS A 20 12.22 8.83 11.39
CA HIS A 20 11.06 8.97 10.53
C HIS A 20 9.73 8.67 11.25
N GLU A 21 9.74 7.81 12.27
CA GLU A 21 8.56 7.50 13.08
C GLU A 21 8.29 8.62 14.10
N ASN A 22 9.34 9.21 14.67
CA ASN A 22 9.22 10.40 15.51
C ASN A 22 8.67 11.61 14.74
N ASP A 23 9.15 11.86 13.52
CA ASP A 23 8.61 12.90 12.65
C ASP A 23 7.11 12.69 12.37
N LEU A 24 6.69 11.42 12.18
CA LEU A 24 5.29 11.07 11.96
C LEU A 24 4.46 11.32 13.22
N LEU A 25 4.89 10.82 14.38
CA LEU A 25 4.17 10.99 15.64
C LEU A 25 4.02 12.46 16.05
N ASN A 26 5.10 13.24 15.93
CA ASN A 26 5.07 14.67 16.25
C ASN A 26 4.11 15.43 15.33
N LYS A 27 3.98 15.04 14.07
CA LYS A 27 3.02 15.66 13.16
C LYS A 27 1.59 15.15 13.35
N LEU A 28 1.43 13.90 13.78
CA LEU A 28 0.13 13.29 14.02
C LEU A 28 -0.54 13.85 15.26
N PHE A 29 0.22 14.00 16.35
CA PHE A 29 -0.29 14.43 17.65
C PHE A 29 0.00 15.91 17.95
N GLY A 30 1.08 16.47 17.40
CA GLY A 30 1.56 17.79 17.82
C GLY A 30 1.78 17.82 19.33
N ASP A 31 1.16 18.79 19.99
CA ASP A 31 1.14 18.93 21.45
C ASP A 31 -0.06 18.22 22.12
N LYS A 32 -0.98 17.64 21.34
CA LYS A 32 -2.18 16.99 21.86
C LYS A 32 -1.87 15.54 22.26
N PRO A 33 -2.39 15.03 23.40
CA PRO A 33 -2.25 13.63 23.77
C PRO A 33 -3.12 12.70 22.92
N GLU A 34 -4.18 13.23 22.29
CA GLU A 34 -5.19 12.47 21.58
C GLU A 34 -5.69 13.24 20.34
N ILE A 35 -6.02 12.53 19.26
CA ILE A 35 -6.57 13.12 18.03
C ILE A 35 -7.57 12.16 17.37
N LEU A 36 -8.66 12.68 16.82
CA LEU A 36 -9.56 11.91 15.97
C LEU A 36 -9.03 11.86 14.53
N ILE A 37 -9.25 10.75 13.82
CA ILE A 37 -8.88 10.67 12.40
C ILE A 37 -9.60 11.74 11.57
N SER A 38 -10.84 12.07 11.93
CA SER A 38 -11.58 13.17 11.31
C SER A 38 -10.97 14.57 11.52
N GLU A 39 -10.17 14.76 12.58
CA GLU A 39 -9.51 16.02 12.93
C GLU A 39 -8.09 16.15 12.36
N LEU A 40 -7.65 15.18 11.55
CA LEU A 40 -6.34 15.23 10.91
C LEU A 40 -6.23 16.46 10.00
N PRO A 41 -5.10 17.20 10.04
CA PRO A 41 -4.88 18.34 9.16
C PRO A 41 -4.99 17.94 7.67
N ASP A 42 -5.65 18.79 6.87
CA ASP A 42 -5.81 18.59 5.41
C ASP A 42 -4.48 18.43 4.64
N ASP A 43 -3.36 18.87 5.22
CA ASP A 43 -2.02 18.74 4.63
C ASP A 43 -1.27 17.49 5.08
N PHE A 44 -1.86 16.62 5.91
CA PHE A 44 -1.24 15.39 6.38
C PHE A 44 -0.83 14.47 5.23
N TYR A 45 -1.57 14.48 4.10
CA TYR A 45 -1.18 13.76 2.88
C TYR A 45 0.19 14.19 2.33
N LYS A 46 0.55 15.47 2.47
CA LYS A 46 1.86 15.98 2.03
C LYS A 46 2.97 15.40 2.89
N THR A 47 2.70 15.21 4.19
CA THR A 47 3.62 14.55 5.11
C THR A 47 3.79 13.09 4.75
N ALA A 48 2.70 12.36 4.52
CA ALA A 48 2.75 10.96 4.08
C ALA A 48 3.56 10.81 2.76
N LYS A 49 3.32 11.70 1.79
CA LYS A 49 4.08 11.75 0.54
C LYS A 49 5.57 12.03 0.77
N LYS A 50 5.91 12.99 1.64
CA LYS A 50 7.32 13.33 1.96
C LYS A 50 8.05 12.15 2.64
N ILE A 51 7.38 11.42 3.53
CA ILE A 51 7.93 10.22 4.16
C ILE A 51 8.14 9.13 3.12
N SER A 52 7.17 8.90 2.24
CA SER A 52 7.28 7.97 1.12
C SER A 52 8.45 8.32 0.19
N ASP A 53 8.62 9.59 -0.16
CA ASP A 53 9.73 10.06 -0.99
C ASP A 53 11.10 9.85 -0.32
N LYS A 54 11.22 10.14 1.00
CA LYS A 54 12.43 9.84 1.77
C LYS A 54 12.73 8.34 1.80
N LEU A 55 11.71 7.50 1.97
CA LEU A 55 11.84 6.04 1.97
C LEU A 55 12.36 5.53 0.61
N TYR A 56 11.79 6.01 -0.50
CA TYR A 56 12.28 5.64 -1.84
C TYR A 56 13.71 6.11 -2.09
N GLN A 57 14.10 7.28 -1.59
CA GLN A 57 15.48 7.75 -1.67
C GLN A 57 16.43 6.84 -0.90
N ASP A 58 16.10 6.48 0.34
CA ASP A 58 16.89 5.57 1.17
C ASP A 58 17.00 4.17 0.53
N LEU A 59 15.89 3.62 0.01
CA LEU A 59 15.90 2.32 -0.69
C LEU A 59 16.74 2.36 -1.98
N THR A 60 16.74 3.50 -2.69
CA THR A 60 17.59 3.70 -3.87
C THR A 60 19.06 3.80 -3.47
N GLN A 61 19.40 4.57 -2.42
CA GLN A 61 20.77 4.68 -1.89
C GLN A 61 21.31 3.33 -1.40
N LYS A 62 20.46 2.51 -0.77
CA LYS A 62 20.77 1.14 -0.35
C LYS A 62 20.87 0.14 -1.51
N GLY A 63 20.65 0.60 -2.74
CA GLY A 63 20.83 -0.15 -3.97
C GLY A 63 19.72 -1.14 -4.27
N TYR A 64 18.51 -0.99 -3.70
CA TYR A 64 17.37 -1.86 -4.01
C TYR A 64 16.66 -1.44 -5.32
N PHE A 65 16.77 -0.17 -5.73
CA PHE A 65 16.23 0.34 -6.99
C PHE A 65 17.35 0.91 -7.86
N ALA A 66 17.28 0.66 -9.19
CA ALA A 66 18.28 1.15 -10.14
C ALA A 66 18.23 2.68 -10.32
N GLY A 67 17.12 3.30 -9.92
CA GLY A 67 16.92 4.75 -9.85
C GLY A 67 15.63 5.04 -9.08
N ASN A 68 15.43 6.30 -8.68
CA ASN A 68 14.26 6.69 -7.88
C ASN A 68 12.96 6.42 -8.67
N PRO A 69 12.09 5.48 -8.20
CA PRO A 69 10.88 5.08 -8.93
C PRO A 69 9.91 6.23 -9.20
N ASN A 70 9.80 7.19 -8.27
CA ASN A 70 8.93 8.37 -8.43
C ASN A 70 9.46 9.30 -9.51
N LYS A 71 10.78 9.52 -9.59
CA LYS A 71 11.37 10.36 -10.65
C LYS A 71 11.25 9.71 -12.03
N ILE A 72 11.42 8.40 -12.12
CA ILE A 72 11.27 7.65 -13.37
C ILE A 72 9.82 7.72 -13.86
N ARG A 73 8.87 7.38 -12.98
CA ARG A 73 7.43 7.47 -13.30
C ARG A 73 7.05 8.87 -13.76
N ILE A 74 7.41 9.91 -13.01
CA ILE A 74 7.10 11.30 -13.35
C ILE A 74 7.75 11.71 -14.68
N LYS A 75 9.02 11.39 -14.91
CA LYS A 75 9.72 11.73 -16.16
C LYS A 75 8.97 11.16 -17.38
N TYR A 76 8.65 9.87 -17.36
CA TYR A 76 7.95 9.23 -18.48
C TYR A 76 6.48 9.64 -18.57
N SER A 77 5.81 9.89 -17.45
CA SER A 77 4.45 10.46 -17.47
C SER A 77 4.40 11.86 -18.08
N VAL A 78 5.41 12.71 -17.81
CA VAL A 78 5.52 14.04 -18.43
C VAL A 78 5.78 13.90 -19.93
N TRP A 79 6.70 13.03 -20.36
CA TRP A 79 6.95 12.78 -21.78
C TRP A 79 5.72 12.24 -22.53
N GLY A 80 4.98 11.31 -21.92
CA GLY A 80 3.72 10.80 -22.48
C GLY A 80 2.66 11.90 -22.59
N GLY A 81 2.53 12.74 -21.57
CA GLY A 81 1.61 13.89 -21.59
C GLY A 81 1.99 14.93 -22.66
N VAL A 82 3.27 15.27 -22.79
CA VAL A 82 3.78 16.18 -23.84
C VAL A 82 3.48 15.65 -25.23
N LEU A 83 3.65 14.34 -25.46
CA LEU A 83 3.33 13.71 -26.74
C LEU A 83 1.83 13.77 -27.06
N ILE A 84 0.96 13.59 -26.06
CA ILE A 84 -0.49 13.70 -26.25
C ILE A 84 -0.88 15.14 -26.60
N VAL A 85 -0.36 16.13 -25.87
CA VAL A 85 -0.64 17.56 -26.13
C VAL A 85 -0.12 17.97 -27.49
N LEU A 86 1.09 17.55 -27.85
CA LEU A 86 1.69 17.84 -29.15
C LEU A 86 0.91 17.16 -30.28
N GLY A 87 0.51 15.90 -30.11
CA GLY A 87 -0.31 15.17 -31.07
C GLY A 87 -1.66 15.85 -31.30
N PHE A 88 -2.32 16.28 -30.22
CA PHE A 88 -3.59 17.01 -30.30
C PHE A 88 -3.43 18.37 -31.00
N PHE A 89 -2.37 19.12 -30.67
CA PHE A 89 -2.11 20.44 -31.27
C PHE A 89 -1.75 20.33 -32.76
N LEU A 90 -0.92 19.35 -33.13
CA LEU A 90 -0.59 19.05 -34.53
C LEU A 90 -1.82 18.61 -35.32
N SER A 91 -2.73 17.85 -34.70
CA SER A 91 -3.99 17.45 -35.34
C SER A 91 -4.94 18.60 -35.64
N ILE A 92 -4.92 19.66 -34.83
CA ILE A 92 -5.73 20.87 -35.06
C ILE A 92 -5.07 21.79 -36.09
N LEU A 93 -3.75 21.95 -36.03
CA LEU A 93 -3.02 22.93 -36.86
C LEU A 93 -2.79 22.44 -38.30
N LEU A 94 -2.65 21.13 -38.52
CA LEU A 94 -2.32 20.53 -39.81
C LEU A 94 -3.34 19.41 -40.14
N PRO A 95 -4.50 19.74 -40.73
CA PRO A 95 -5.60 18.78 -40.93
C PRO A 95 -5.24 17.57 -41.79
N LEU A 96 -4.27 17.70 -42.72
CA LEU A 96 -3.77 16.59 -43.54
C LEU A 96 -2.94 15.58 -42.71
N VAL A 97 -2.26 16.05 -41.66
CA VAL A 97 -1.44 15.24 -40.73
C VAL A 97 -2.26 14.83 -39.50
N GLY A 98 -3.42 15.45 -39.27
CA GLY A 98 -4.17 15.27 -38.04
C GLY A 98 -4.77 13.88 -37.82
N LEU A 99 -5.03 13.13 -38.89
CA LEU A 99 -5.42 11.72 -38.79
C LEU A 99 -4.28 10.85 -38.21
N LEU A 100 -3.03 11.12 -38.60
CA LEU A 100 -1.84 10.45 -38.06
C LEU A 100 -1.60 10.82 -36.59
N GLY A 101 -1.90 12.06 -36.19
CA GLY A 101 -1.83 12.49 -34.79
C GLY A 101 -2.82 11.75 -33.88
N LEU A 102 -4.07 11.60 -34.36
CA LEU A 102 -5.14 10.90 -33.62
C LEU A 102 -4.91 9.40 -33.51
N ILE A 103 -4.43 8.75 -34.59
CA ILE A 103 -4.31 7.28 -34.65
C ILE A 103 -2.92 6.78 -34.23
N GLY A 104 -1.87 7.60 -34.36
CA GLY A 104 -0.49 7.21 -34.06
C GLY A 104 0.06 7.84 -32.78
N VAL A 105 0.08 9.18 -32.73
CA VAL A 105 0.80 9.92 -31.67
C VAL A 105 0.09 9.83 -30.33
N ILE A 106 -1.23 9.99 -30.30
CA ILE A 106 -2.01 9.94 -29.05
C ILE A 106 -1.97 8.53 -28.43
N PRO A 107 -2.24 7.42 -29.16
CA PRO A 107 -2.12 6.08 -28.59
C PRO A 107 -0.70 5.74 -28.13
N THR A 108 0.33 6.23 -28.82
CA THR A 108 1.73 6.06 -28.39
C THR A 108 2.00 6.80 -27.09
N GLY A 109 1.48 8.02 -26.94
CA GLY A 109 1.56 8.78 -25.68
C GLY A 109 0.84 8.07 -24.53
N ILE A 110 -0.34 7.51 -24.77
CA ILE A 110 -1.08 6.71 -23.79
C ILE A 110 -0.31 5.45 -23.40
N LEU A 111 0.27 4.74 -24.37
CA LEU A 111 1.12 3.58 -24.11
C LEU A 111 2.31 3.96 -23.22
N LEU A 112 2.99 5.07 -23.51
CA LEU A 112 4.07 5.56 -22.65
C LEU A 112 3.60 5.88 -21.22
N LEU A 113 2.39 6.43 -21.05
CA LEU A 113 1.82 6.67 -19.70
C LEU A 113 1.59 5.36 -18.94
N VAL A 114 1.07 4.34 -19.62
CA VAL A 114 0.84 3.01 -19.02
C VAL A 114 2.18 2.37 -18.66
N PHE A 115 3.12 2.30 -19.61
CA PHE A 115 4.44 1.71 -19.40
C PHE A 115 5.30 2.49 -18.40
N ALA A 116 5.10 3.80 -18.25
CA ALA A 116 5.77 4.60 -17.23
C ALA A 116 5.56 4.06 -15.82
N GLN A 117 4.40 3.47 -15.53
CA GLN A 117 4.12 2.89 -14.21
C GLN A 117 4.94 1.62 -13.94
N PHE A 118 5.28 0.87 -14.99
CA PHE A 118 6.01 -0.40 -14.95
C PHE A 118 7.52 -0.27 -15.18
N MET A 119 8.01 0.90 -15.60
CA MET A 119 9.42 1.13 -15.90
C MET A 119 10.43 1.20 -14.73
N PRO A 120 10.05 1.43 -13.45
CA PRO A 120 11.04 1.40 -12.37
C PRO A 120 11.73 0.03 -12.25
N ALA A 121 12.99 -0.04 -12.63
CA ALA A 121 13.77 -1.27 -12.60
C ALA A 121 14.30 -1.56 -11.18
N LEU A 122 14.07 -2.80 -10.73
CA LEU A 122 14.70 -3.36 -9.53
C LEU A 122 16.14 -3.75 -9.86
N THR A 123 17.06 -3.50 -8.93
CA THR A 123 18.41 -4.07 -9.01
C THR A 123 18.38 -5.57 -8.67
N ALA A 124 19.51 -6.28 -8.82
CA ALA A 124 19.62 -7.67 -8.37
C ALA A 124 19.25 -7.84 -6.88
N LYS A 125 19.73 -6.92 -6.04
CA LYS A 125 19.40 -6.86 -4.60
C LYS A 125 17.92 -6.57 -4.35
N GLY A 126 17.32 -5.67 -5.14
CA GLY A 126 15.87 -5.40 -5.10
C GLY A 126 15.02 -6.59 -5.52
N ALA A 127 15.45 -7.32 -6.55
CA ALA A 127 14.77 -8.52 -7.03
C ALA A 127 14.81 -9.64 -5.99
N GLU A 128 15.95 -9.82 -5.31
CA GLU A 128 16.07 -10.77 -4.20
C GLU A 128 15.18 -10.40 -3.01
N ALA A 129 15.21 -9.14 -2.57
CA ALA A 129 14.32 -8.67 -1.51
C ALA A 129 12.84 -8.87 -1.87
N LYS A 130 12.45 -8.58 -3.12
CA LYS A 130 11.09 -8.85 -3.62
C LYS A 130 10.73 -10.34 -3.52
N ARG A 131 11.65 -11.25 -3.85
CA ARG A 131 11.43 -12.70 -3.72
C ARG A 131 11.26 -13.10 -2.26
N GLN A 132 12.07 -12.57 -1.35
CA GLN A 132 11.92 -12.85 0.09
C GLN A 132 10.56 -12.37 0.63
N VAL A 133 10.12 -11.18 0.23
CA VAL A 133 8.79 -10.64 0.59
C VAL A 133 7.66 -11.49 0.01
N LEU A 134 7.80 -11.96 -1.24
CA LEU A 134 6.82 -12.86 -1.85
C LEU A 134 6.78 -14.22 -1.16
N GLY A 135 7.94 -14.76 -0.77
CA GLY A 135 8.04 -15.98 0.03
C GLY A 135 7.39 -15.83 1.40
N LEU A 136 7.56 -14.68 2.05
CA LEU A 136 6.85 -14.36 3.30
C LEU A 136 5.34 -14.27 3.07
N LYS A 137 4.88 -13.65 1.98
CA LYS A 137 3.47 -13.61 1.62
C LYS A 137 2.91 -15.03 1.46
N GLU A 138 3.63 -15.90 0.75
CA GLU A 138 3.25 -17.29 0.57
C GLU A 138 3.17 -18.01 1.92
N TYR A 139 4.20 -17.87 2.75
CA TYR A 139 4.22 -18.42 4.11
C TYR A 139 3.01 -17.98 4.96
N ILE A 140 2.64 -16.71 4.91
CA ILE A 140 1.49 -16.16 5.64
C ILE A 140 0.15 -16.61 5.03
N THR A 141 0.11 -16.89 3.73
CA THR A 141 -1.12 -17.25 3.00
C THR A 141 -1.41 -18.75 3.10
N VAL A 142 -0.39 -19.60 3.06
CA VAL A 142 -0.53 -21.05 3.07
C VAL A 142 -1.22 -21.49 4.36
N ALA A 143 -2.43 -22.02 4.21
CA ALA A 143 -3.28 -22.44 5.31
C ALA A 143 -2.68 -23.65 6.03
N GLU A 144 -2.81 -23.68 7.35
CA GLU A 144 -2.36 -24.77 8.24
C GLU A 144 -2.83 -26.16 7.79
N LYS A 145 -3.94 -26.26 7.04
CA LYS A 145 -4.43 -27.52 6.46
C LYS A 145 -3.43 -28.19 5.51
N ASP A 146 -2.68 -27.42 4.72
CA ASP A 146 -1.57 -27.92 3.91
C ASP A 146 -0.27 -28.01 4.74
N ARG A 147 -0.20 -27.30 5.86
CA ARG A 147 0.93 -27.31 6.80
C ARG A 147 0.98 -28.57 7.68
N LEU A 148 -0.16 -29.23 7.93
CA LEU A 148 -0.22 -30.56 8.56
C LEU A 148 0.49 -31.64 7.71
N ALA A 149 0.66 -31.43 6.41
CA ALA A 149 1.48 -32.29 5.55
C ALA A 149 2.99 -32.03 5.69
N PHE A 150 3.39 -30.89 6.28
CA PHE A 150 4.79 -30.56 6.56
C PHE A 150 5.14 -30.98 7.99
N HIS A 151 5.94 -32.05 8.12
CA HIS A 151 6.41 -32.61 9.39
C HIS A 151 7.13 -31.63 10.34
N ASN A 152 7.48 -30.40 9.91
CA ASN A 152 8.24 -29.39 10.67
C ASN A 152 7.53 -28.01 10.70
N ALA A 153 6.21 -28.01 10.72
CA ALA A 153 5.36 -26.84 10.92
C ALA A 153 5.73 -26.09 12.23
N PRO A 154 6.22 -24.84 12.19
CA PRO A 154 6.74 -24.19 13.38
C PRO A 154 5.60 -23.65 14.28
N GLU A 155 5.57 -23.99 15.57
CA GLU A 155 4.44 -23.79 16.48
C GLU A 155 3.63 -22.48 16.31
N LEU A 156 2.31 -22.63 16.33
CA LEU A 156 1.36 -21.53 16.42
C LEU A 156 1.57 -20.86 17.79
N ASN A 157 2.05 -19.61 17.79
CA ASN A 157 2.28 -18.85 19.02
C ASN A 157 1.70 -17.42 18.88
N PRO A 158 0.94 -16.92 19.87
CA PRO A 158 0.48 -15.53 19.93
C PRO A 158 1.52 -14.46 19.57
N THR A 159 2.77 -14.63 20.03
CA THR A 159 3.86 -13.69 19.73
C THR A 159 4.19 -13.61 18.25
N ARG A 160 4.00 -14.70 17.48
CA ARG A 160 4.22 -14.70 16.03
C ARG A 160 3.09 -14.03 15.28
N PHE A 161 1.86 -14.24 15.72
CA PHE A 161 0.69 -13.53 15.18
C PHE A 161 0.93 -12.02 15.23
N GLU A 162 1.29 -11.52 16.40
CA GLU A 162 1.52 -10.09 16.66
C GLU A 162 2.68 -9.52 15.82
N LYS A 163 3.79 -10.25 15.70
CA LYS A 163 4.96 -9.82 14.92
C LYS A 163 4.69 -9.77 13.42
N LEU A 164 3.92 -10.71 12.88
CA LEU A 164 3.69 -10.84 11.44
C LEU A 164 2.43 -10.13 10.95
N LEU A 165 1.53 -9.73 11.85
CA LEU A 165 0.28 -9.06 11.49
C LEU A 165 0.49 -7.75 10.69
N PRO A 166 1.44 -6.85 11.04
CA PRO A 166 1.68 -5.65 10.24
C PRO A 166 2.12 -5.99 8.80
N PHE A 167 2.91 -7.04 8.63
CA PHE A 167 3.34 -7.51 7.31
C PHE A 167 2.16 -8.12 6.53
N ALA A 168 1.32 -8.91 7.19
CA ALA A 168 0.12 -9.48 6.56
C ALA A 168 -0.85 -8.39 6.08
N MET A 169 -1.01 -7.30 6.85
CA MET A 169 -1.80 -6.13 6.48
C MET A 169 -1.23 -5.42 5.24
N VAL A 170 0.08 -5.17 5.20
CA VAL A 170 0.73 -4.53 4.05
C VAL A 170 0.68 -5.42 2.79
N LEU A 171 0.73 -6.74 2.97
CA LEU A 171 0.68 -7.73 1.89
C LEU A 171 -0.76 -8.08 1.44
N GLY A 172 -1.78 -7.62 2.16
CA GLY A 172 -3.20 -7.86 1.88
C GLY A 172 -3.67 -9.29 2.15
N VAL A 173 -3.02 -9.99 3.08
CA VAL A 173 -3.30 -11.39 3.45
C VAL A 173 -3.69 -11.54 4.92
N GLU A 174 -4.09 -10.44 5.56
CA GLU A 174 -4.45 -10.38 6.98
C GLU A 174 -5.61 -11.31 7.35
N LYS A 175 -6.57 -11.52 6.45
CA LYS A 175 -7.71 -12.41 6.70
C LYS A 175 -7.29 -13.87 6.71
N ALA A 176 -6.39 -14.27 5.80
CA ALA A 176 -5.83 -15.61 5.76
C ALA A 176 -4.99 -15.86 7.02
N TRP A 177 -4.15 -14.88 7.38
CA TRP A 177 -3.36 -14.91 8.61
C TRP A 177 -4.22 -15.00 9.88
N ALA A 178 -5.24 -14.15 10.01
CA ALA A 178 -6.13 -14.14 11.17
C ALA A 178 -6.88 -15.46 11.37
N ARG A 179 -7.26 -16.14 10.28
CA ARG A 179 -7.90 -17.47 10.35
C ARG A 179 -6.96 -18.54 10.88
N GLN A 180 -5.65 -18.47 10.59
CA GLN A 180 -4.68 -19.46 11.09
C GLN A 180 -4.51 -19.40 12.61
N PHE A 181 -4.80 -18.25 13.22
CA PHE A 181 -4.66 -18.01 14.65
C PHE A 181 -6.02 -17.94 15.36
N GLU A 182 -7.08 -18.45 14.74
CA GLU A 182 -8.38 -18.56 15.38
C GLU A 182 -8.32 -19.54 16.56
N GLY A 183 -8.78 -19.10 17.74
CA GLY A 183 -8.78 -19.93 18.95
C GLY A 183 -7.41 -20.14 19.62
N ILE A 184 -6.34 -19.48 19.16
CA ILE A 184 -5.01 -19.59 19.79
C ILE A 184 -4.89 -18.83 21.12
N TYR A 185 -5.72 -17.81 21.31
CA TYR A 185 -5.71 -16.97 22.49
C TYR A 185 -6.63 -17.55 23.55
N ASN A 186 -6.04 -18.16 24.58
CA ASN A 186 -6.75 -18.61 25.79
C ASN A 186 -7.03 -17.46 26.77
N GLN A 187 -6.29 -16.35 26.63
CA GLN A 187 -6.44 -15.11 27.38
C GLN A 187 -6.28 -13.93 26.42
N ASN A 188 -6.97 -12.83 26.67
CA ASN A 188 -6.86 -11.64 25.84
C ASN A 188 -5.44 -11.05 25.92
N PRO A 189 -4.85 -10.63 24.79
CA PRO A 189 -3.55 -9.96 24.79
C PRO A 189 -3.59 -8.69 25.64
N SER A 190 -2.50 -8.38 26.35
CA SER A 190 -2.44 -7.20 27.24
C SER A 190 -2.57 -5.85 26.51
N TRP A 191 -2.31 -5.82 25.21
CA TRP A 191 -2.49 -4.65 24.35
C TRP A 191 -3.92 -4.51 23.80
N TYR A 192 -4.75 -5.54 23.96
CA TYR A 192 -6.12 -5.58 23.44
C TYR A 192 -7.12 -5.48 24.57
N SER A 193 -8.02 -4.50 24.48
CA SER A 193 -9.15 -4.37 25.40
C SER A 193 -10.44 -4.25 24.59
N ASP A 194 -11.37 -5.16 24.86
CA ASP A 194 -12.72 -5.10 24.29
C ASP A 194 -13.67 -4.63 25.40
N PRO A 195 -14.38 -3.49 25.21
CA PRO A 195 -15.39 -3.02 26.16
C PRO A 195 -16.50 -4.04 26.45
N SER A 196 -16.73 -4.99 25.55
CA SER A 196 -17.75 -6.05 25.70
C SER A 196 -17.27 -7.29 26.47
N MET A 197 -16.02 -7.28 26.96
CA MET A 197 -15.38 -8.40 27.68
C MET A 197 -15.34 -9.74 26.92
N GLY A 198 -15.45 -9.69 25.58
CA GLY A 198 -15.30 -10.87 24.72
C GLY A 198 -13.87 -11.40 24.68
N THR A 199 -13.73 -12.69 24.38
CA THR A 199 -12.43 -13.30 24.08
C THR A 199 -11.89 -12.74 22.77
N PHE A 200 -10.58 -12.48 22.70
CA PHE A 200 -9.92 -11.96 21.51
C PHE A 200 -10.19 -12.85 20.28
N SER A 201 -10.76 -12.24 19.23
CA SER A 201 -10.93 -12.88 17.93
C SER A 201 -10.04 -12.20 16.89
N ALA A 202 -9.06 -12.94 16.38
CA ALA A 202 -8.17 -12.46 15.32
C ALA A 202 -8.94 -12.01 14.06
N ILE A 203 -10.06 -12.68 13.75
CA ILE A 203 -10.93 -12.35 12.61
C ILE A 203 -11.67 -11.03 12.84
N ALA A 204 -12.26 -10.84 14.03
CA ALA A 204 -12.96 -9.59 14.36
C ALA A 204 -11.98 -8.41 14.39
N PHE A 205 -10.80 -8.62 14.97
CA PHE A 205 -9.73 -7.64 15.01
C PHE A 205 -9.25 -7.25 13.60
N SER A 206 -9.01 -8.22 12.72
CA SER A 206 -8.64 -8.00 11.32
C SER A 206 -9.68 -7.16 10.56
N LYS A 207 -10.98 -7.38 10.80
CA LYS A 207 -12.04 -6.55 10.22
C LYS A 207 -12.02 -5.11 10.73
N SER A 208 -11.81 -4.92 12.03
CA SER A 208 -11.68 -3.58 12.64
C SER A 208 -10.48 -2.83 12.08
N LEU A 209 -9.33 -3.49 11.94
CA LEU A 209 -8.13 -2.93 11.32
C LEU A 209 -8.36 -2.55 9.85
N ASN A 210 -9.11 -3.35 9.09
CA ASN A 210 -9.47 -3.00 7.72
C ASN A 210 -10.32 -1.72 7.67
N GLY A 211 -11.31 -1.60 8.56
CA GLY A 211 -12.11 -0.38 8.71
C GLY A 211 -11.26 0.85 9.07
N PHE A 212 -10.30 0.69 9.98
CA PHE A 212 -9.34 1.72 10.35
C PHE A 212 -8.46 2.14 9.16
N ALA A 213 -7.95 1.18 8.38
CA ALA A 213 -7.13 1.46 7.21
C ALA A 213 -7.89 2.26 6.16
N VAL A 214 -9.17 1.94 5.94
CA VAL A 214 -10.06 2.68 5.03
C VAL A 214 -10.30 4.11 5.53
N ALA A 215 -10.65 4.29 6.80
CA ALA A 215 -10.89 5.61 7.38
C ALA A 215 -9.62 6.48 7.34
N SER A 216 -8.47 5.89 7.67
CA SER A 216 -7.17 6.57 7.59
C SER A 216 -6.84 7.00 6.16
N THR A 217 -7.03 6.11 5.18
CA THR A 217 -6.78 6.42 3.77
C THR A 217 -7.64 7.58 3.28
N GLN A 218 -8.90 7.66 3.72
CA GLN A 218 -9.78 8.77 3.39
C GLN A 218 -9.31 10.08 4.02
N ALA A 219 -8.91 10.08 5.29
CA ALA A 219 -8.41 11.27 5.98
C ALA A 219 -7.09 11.79 5.41
N VAL A 220 -6.27 10.91 4.82
CA VAL A 220 -4.97 11.28 4.20
C VAL A 220 -5.12 11.48 2.68
N SER A 221 -6.33 11.44 2.13
CA SER A 221 -6.56 11.75 0.72
C SER A 221 -6.83 13.24 0.54
N PRO A 222 -6.30 13.90 -0.50
CA PRO A 222 -6.61 15.29 -0.75
C PRO A 222 -8.13 15.44 -0.96
N SER A 223 -8.75 16.32 -0.16
CA SER A 223 -10.15 16.70 -0.31
C SER A 223 -10.34 17.39 -1.66
N SER A 224 -10.92 16.69 -2.62
CA SER A 224 -11.23 17.25 -3.93
C SER A 224 -12.46 18.17 -3.82
N ALA A 225 -12.23 19.43 -3.43
CA ALA A 225 -13.19 20.49 -3.67
C ALA A 225 -13.20 20.82 -5.18
N ALA A 226 -14.29 20.43 -5.85
CA ALA A 226 -14.79 20.92 -7.13
C ALA A 226 -13.76 21.31 -8.22
N THR A 227 -13.46 20.40 -9.14
CA THR A 227 -13.34 20.77 -10.57
C THR A 227 -13.66 19.55 -11.43
N GLY A 228 -14.66 19.67 -12.31
CA GLY A 228 -15.02 18.63 -13.27
C GLY A 228 -13.84 18.29 -14.16
N GLY A 229 -13.34 17.07 -14.00
CA GLY A 229 -12.32 16.46 -14.84
C GLY A 229 -12.34 14.98 -14.51
N SER A 230 -12.60 14.16 -15.51
CA SER A 230 -12.61 12.70 -15.43
C SER A 230 -11.24 12.18 -14.98
N GLY A 231 -11.01 12.19 -13.67
CA GLY A 231 -9.86 11.63 -13.01
C GLY A 231 -10.06 10.13 -12.89
N PHE A 232 -9.33 9.39 -13.72
CA PHE A 232 -9.17 7.95 -13.67
C PHE A 232 -8.93 7.51 -12.22
N SER A 233 -9.96 6.92 -11.60
CA SER A 233 -9.85 6.28 -10.29
C SER A 233 -8.98 5.04 -10.48
N GLY A 234 -7.71 5.14 -10.08
CA GLY A 234 -6.84 4.01 -9.87
C GLY A 234 -7.32 3.22 -8.64
N GLY A 235 -8.47 2.56 -8.79
CA GLY A 235 -8.98 1.59 -7.84
C GLY A 235 -8.12 0.34 -7.92
N GLY A 236 -7.26 0.14 -6.93
CA GLY A 236 -6.68 -1.17 -6.64
C GLY A 236 -7.76 -2.09 -6.08
N ALA A 237 -8.65 -2.57 -6.95
CA ALA A 237 -9.50 -3.72 -6.69
C ALA A 237 -8.74 -4.98 -7.10
N GLY A 238 -8.62 -5.92 -6.18
CA GLY A 238 -7.95 -7.20 -6.41
C GLY A 238 -8.46 -7.90 -7.66
N GLY A 239 -7.55 -8.17 -8.58
CA GLY A 239 -7.73 -9.12 -9.67
C GLY A 239 -6.72 -10.25 -9.48
N GLY A 240 -7.20 -11.39 -9.00
CA GLY A 240 -6.42 -12.62 -8.99
C GLY A 240 -6.10 -13.02 -10.42
N PHE A 241 -4.82 -13.13 -10.74
CA PHE A 241 -4.37 -13.85 -11.92
C PHE A 241 -3.69 -15.13 -11.44
N GLY A 242 -4.48 -16.21 -11.41
CA GLY A 242 -3.97 -17.57 -11.37
C GLY A 242 -3.27 -17.84 -12.69
N GLY A 243 -1.94 -17.97 -12.63
CA GLY A 243 -1.14 -18.53 -13.70
C GLY A 243 -1.20 -20.05 -13.62
N GLY A 244 -2.10 -20.65 -14.40
CA GLY A 244 -2.10 -22.08 -14.67
C GLY A 244 -0.90 -22.41 -15.54
N GLY A 245 0.00 -23.23 -14.99
CA GLY A 245 1.03 -23.92 -15.76
C GLY A 245 0.44 -25.08 -16.55
N GLY A 246 1.08 -25.38 -17.67
CA GLY A 246 0.82 -26.53 -18.53
C GLY A 246 1.40 -26.22 -19.90
N GLY A 247 2.25 -27.03 -20.50
CA GLY A 247 2.74 -28.36 -20.21
C GLY A 247 3.52 -28.75 -21.45
N SER A 248 4.61 -29.49 -21.27
CA SER A 248 5.45 -30.05 -22.31
C SER A 248 4.66 -30.78 -23.39
N TRP A 249 4.90 -30.44 -24.66
CA TRP A 249 5.02 -31.37 -25.79
C TRP A 249 6.08 -30.81 -26.73
#